data_AF-A0A4Q7VTB1-F1
#
_entry.id   AF-A0A4Q7VTB1-F1
#
_cell.length_a   1.000
_cell.length_b   1.000
_cell.length_c   1.000
_cell.angle_alpha   90.00
_cell.angle_beta   90.00
_cell.angle_gamma   90.00
#
_symmetry.space_group_name_H-M   'P 1'
#
loop_
_entity.id
_entity.type
_entity.pdbx_description
1 polymer ?
#
loop_
_entity_poly.entity_id
_entity_poly.type
_entity_poly.pdbx_seq_one_letter_code
_entity_poly.pdbx_strand_id
1 'polypeptide(L)'
;MLITQSVKIVKYYDTLIIVPQWTKFLTMNKDGKIFAWETKPQTNSRLWYIFKQFKFQLVAYGDPSVIHWEKSLRRYYTSGQKVDSSDSE
;
A
#
# COMPACT_ATOMS: atom_id res chain seq x y z
N MET A 1 -16.39 -17.55 16.16
CA MET A 1 -16.64 -16.24 15.52
C MET A 1 -15.89 -16.22 14.20
N LEU A 2 -16.58 -16.22 13.07
CA LEU A 2 -15.95 -16.01 11.76
C LEU A 2 -15.60 -14.53 11.65
N ILE A 3 -14.31 -14.20 11.70
CA ILE A 3 -13.84 -12.85 11.41
C ILE A 3 -13.74 -12.74 9.89
N THR A 4 -14.77 -12.19 9.25
CA THR A 4 -14.70 -11.82 7.84
C THR A 4 -13.93 -10.52 7.70
N GLN A 5 -12.71 -10.59 7.18
CA GLN A 5 -11.91 -9.41 6.87
C GLN A 5 -12.21 -8.94 5.44
N SER A 6 -12.77 -7.74 5.29
CA SER A 6 -12.99 -7.16 3.97
C SER A 6 -11.65 -6.84 3.30
N VAL A 7 -11.48 -7.30 2.06
CA VAL A 7 -10.27 -7.14 1.25
C VAL A 7 -10.60 -6.55 -0.12
N LYS A 8 -9.59 -5.98 -0.77
CA LYS A 8 -9.61 -5.56 -2.18
C LYS A 8 -8.34 -5.99 -2.88
N ILE A 9 -8.40 -6.10 -4.21
CA ILE A 9 -7.24 -6.34 -5.06
C ILE A 9 -6.78 -4.99 -5.61
N VAL A 10 -5.47 -4.73 -5.54
CA VAL A 10 -4.86 -3.53 -6.10
C VAL A 10 -3.65 -3.88 -6.95
N LYS A 11 -3.40 -3.10 -8.01
CA LYS A 11 -2.15 -3.19 -8.77
C LYS A 11 -1.07 -2.36 -8.06
N TYR A 12 0.05 -3.00 -7.71
CA TYR A 12 1.22 -2.36 -7.12
C TYR A 12 2.45 -2.76 -7.93
N TYR A 13 2.98 -1.80 -8.70
CA TYR A 13 3.91 -2.09 -9.81
C TYR A 13 3.27 -3.11 -10.77
N ASP A 14 3.98 -4.14 -11.21
CA ASP A 14 3.48 -5.12 -12.18
C ASP A 14 2.76 -6.32 -11.53
N THR A 15 2.43 -6.20 -10.24
CA THR A 15 1.82 -7.28 -9.45
C THR A 15 0.45 -6.88 -8.90
N LEU A 16 -0.48 -7.84 -8.88
CA LEU A 16 -1.76 -7.71 -8.16
C LEU A 16 -1.59 -8.21 -6.72
N ILE A 17 -1.98 -7.38 -5.75
CA ILE A 17 -1.86 -7.68 -4.32
C ILE A 17 -3.23 -7.62 -3.66
N ILE A 18 -3.54 -8.63 -2.83
CA ILE A 18 -4.72 -8.63 -1.96
C ILE A 18 -4.38 -7.83 -0.70
N VAL A 19 -5.17 -6.79 -0.43
CA VAL A 19 -4.95 -5.88 0.70
C VAL A 19 -6.24 -5.70 1.50
N PRO A 20 -6.17 -5.38 2.79
CA PRO A 20 -7.35 -5.01 3.55
C PRO A 20 -8.10 -3.82 2.93
N GLN A 21 -9.43 -3.79 3.05
CA GLN A 21 -10.29 -2.77 2.43
C GLN A 21 -9.89 -1.33 2.84
N TRP A 22 -9.48 -1.16 4.11
CA TRP A 22 -9.05 0.12 4.70
C TRP A 22 -7.71 0.64 4.16
N THR A 23 -7.00 -0.13 3.35
CA THR A 23 -5.68 0.25 2.81
C THR A 23 -5.79 1.53 1.99
N LYS A 24 -5.10 2.58 2.41
CA LYS A 24 -4.98 3.84 1.68
C LYS A 24 -3.60 4.04 1.07
N PHE A 25 -2.58 3.38 1.61
CA PHE A 25 -1.22 3.45 1.09
C PHE A 25 -0.56 2.09 1.11
N LEU A 26 0.32 1.85 0.13
CA LEU A 26 1.28 0.76 0.15
C LEU A 26 2.70 1.32 0.11
N THR A 27 3.61 0.66 0.82
CA THR A 27 5.04 0.91 0.72
C THR A 27 5.78 -0.42 0.73
N MET A 28 7.02 -0.42 0.26
CA MET A 28 7.96 -1.52 0.40
C MET A 28 9.16 -1.06 1.24
N ASN A 29 9.60 -1.89 2.18
CA ASN A 29 10.85 -1.67 2.90
C ASN A 29 12.04 -2.21 2.09
N LYS A 30 13.26 -1.86 2.51
CA LYS A 30 14.50 -2.29 1.84
C LYS A 30 14.67 -3.82 1.75
N ASP A 31 14.04 -4.55 2.67
CA ASP A 31 14.03 -6.02 2.71
C ASP A 31 12.92 -6.66 1.86
N GLY A 32 12.23 -5.88 1.02
CA GLY A 32 11.18 -6.36 0.13
C GLY A 32 9.80 -6.49 0.78
N LYS A 33 9.66 -6.29 2.09
CA LYS A 33 8.34 -6.38 2.76
C LYS A 33 7.42 -5.25 2.33
N ILE A 34 6.23 -5.60 1.85
CA ILE A 34 5.20 -4.64 1.44
C ILE A 34 4.17 -4.47 2.56
N PHE A 35 4.00 -3.23 3.01
CA PHE A 35 3.06 -2.87 4.07
C PHE A 35 1.89 -2.06 3.54
N ALA A 36 0.69 -2.41 4.00
CA ALA A 36 -0.52 -1.63 3.85
C ALA A 36 -0.70 -0.68 5.03
N TRP A 37 -1.10 0.56 4.74
CA TRP A 37 -1.28 1.61 5.73
C TRP A 37 -2.62 2.30 5.55
N GLU A 38 -3.27 2.62 6.68
CA GLU A 38 -4.43 3.48 6.70
C GLU A 38 -4.04 4.97 6.64
N THR A 39 -2.95 5.33 7.30
CA THR A 39 -2.41 6.69 7.35
C THR A 39 -1.14 6.77 6.52
N LYS A 40 -0.85 7.94 5.92
CA LYS A 40 0.37 8.13 5.13
C LYS A 40 1.60 7.88 6.01
N PRO A 41 2.46 6.89 5.69
CA PRO A 41 3.67 6.62 6.45
C PRO A 41 4.75 7.67 6.15
N GLN A 42 5.72 7.77 7.05
CA GLN A 42 6.97 8.51 6.87
C GLN A 42 8.07 7.53 6.45
N THR A 43 9.19 8.05 5.95
CA THR A 43 10.37 7.25 5.59
C THR A 43 11.61 7.74 6.33
N ASN A 44 12.52 6.84 6.66
CA ASN A 44 13.88 7.16 7.12
C ASN A 44 14.90 6.54 6.17
N SER A 45 16.12 6.22 6.62
CA SER A 45 17.17 5.62 5.80
C SER A 45 17.03 4.10 5.59
N ARG A 46 16.05 3.43 6.22
CA ARG A 46 15.90 1.97 6.18
C ARG A 46 14.49 1.48 5.89
N LEU A 47 13.46 2.19 6.34
CA LEU A 47 12.09 1.70 6.30
C LEU A 47 11.05 2.81 6.26
N TRP A 48 9.84 2.41 5.88
CA TRP A 48 8.61 3.18 6.06
C TRP A 48 8.02 2.90 7.44
N TYR A 49 7.57 3.95 8.13
CA TYR A 49 7.10 3.84 9.51
C TYR A 49 6.05 4.89 9.87
N ILE A 50 5.44 4.69 11.04
CA ILE A 50 4.55 5.64 11.68
C ILE A 50 4.79 5.65 13.19
N PHE A 51 4.80 6.83 13.81
CA PHE A 51 5.21 6.99 15.21
C PHE A 51 4.11 6.68 16.24
N LYS A 52 2.84 6.55 15.83
CA LYS A 52 1.69 6.24 16.70
C LYS A 52 1.09 4.89 16.30
N GLN A 53 0.35 4.24 17.21
CA GLN A 53 -0.37 2.98 16.97
C GLN A 53 -1.47 3.11 15.90
N PHE A 54 -1.06 3.33 14.66
CA PHE A 54 -1.94 3.35 13.51
C PHE A 54 -1.91 1.99 12.82
N LYS A 55 -2.99 1.72 12.11
CA LYS A 55 -3.24 0.45 11.47
C LYS A 55 -2.29 0.26 10.28
N PHE A 56 -1.43 -0.75 10.38
CA PHE A 56 -0.62 -1.24 9.27
C PHE A 56 -0.57 -2.77 9.28
N GLN A 57 -0.31 -3.37 8.10
CA GLN A 57 -0.28 -4.81 7.93
C GLN A 57 0.73 -5.20 6.85
N LEU A 58 1.55 -6.24 7.08
CA LEU A 58 2.34 -6.88 6.04
C LEU A 58 1.40 -7.62 5.09
N VAL A 59 1.45 -7.31 3.80
CA VAL A 59 0.51 -7.86 2.80
C VAL A 59 1.17 -8.68 1.70
N ALA A 60 2.46 -8.46 1.44
CA ALA A 60 3.21 -9.18 0.41
C ALA A 60 4.73 -9.00 0.58
N TYR A 61 5.48 -9.66 -0.31
CA TYR A 61 6.91 -9.44 -0.54
C TYR A 61 7.10 -9.03 -2.00
N GLY A 62 7.87 -7.97 -2.22
CA GLY A 62 8.27 -7.48 -3.54
C GLY A 62 9.76 -7.73 -3.79
N ASP A 63 10.15 -7.59 -5.05
CA ASP A 63 11.53 -7.74 -5.49
C ASP A 63 12.29 -6.39 -5.34
N PRO A 64 13.33 -6.31 -4.49
CA PRO A 64 14.14 -5.10 -4.33
C PRO A 64 14.92 -4.68 -5.59
N SER A 65 15.09 -5.57 -6.58
CA SER A 65 15.72 -5.23 -7.86
C SER A 65 14.76 -4.47 -8.80
N VAL A 66 13.45 -4.61 -8.59
CA VAL A 66 12.40 -3.97 -9.40
C VAL A 66 11.83 -2.73 -8.71
N ILE A 67 11.64 -2.80 -7.39
CA ILE A 67 10.99 -1.74 -6.61
C ILE A 67 12.03 -0.99 -5.79
N HIS A 68 12.27 0.27 -6.16
CA HIS A 68 13.08 1.17 -5.33
C HIS A 68 12.30 1.57 -4.08
N TRP A 69 12.71 1.01 -2.93
CA TRP A 69 11.95 1.09 -1.68
C TRP A 69 11.72 2.55 -1.21
N GLU A 70 12.67 3.47 -1.43
CA GLU A 70 12.56 4.89 -1.07
C GLU A 70 11.46 5.62 -1.86
N LYS A 71 11.12 5.11 -3.05
CA LYS A 71 10.11 5.68 -3.96
C LYS A 71 8.84 4.82 -4.02
N SER A 72 8.71 3.85 -3.11
CA SER A 72 7.69 2.81 -3.19
C SER A 72 6.30 3.25 -2.74
N LEU A 73 6.15 4.41 -2.10
CA LEU A 73 4.86 4.90 -1.62
C LEU A 73 3.84 5.09 -2.76
N ARG A 74 2.76 4.32 -2.72
CA ARG A 74 1.60 4.45 -3.61
C ARG A 74 0.33 4.66 -2.80
N ARG A 75 -0.59 5.48 -3.31
CA ARG A 75 -1.90 5.75 -2.69
C ARG A 75 -2.99 4.96 -3.40
N TYR A 76 -3.92 4.42 -2.62
CA TYR A 76 -5.08 3.68 -3.08
C TYR A 76 -6.33 4.26 -2.43
N TYR A 77 -7.40 4.41 -3.22
CA TYR A 77 -8.68 4.84 -2.68
C TYR A 77 -9.45 3.63 -2.12
N THR A 78 -10.19 3.84 -1.05
CA THR A 78 -11.30 2.96 -0.70
C THR A 78 -12.31 3.08 -1.83
N SER A 79 -12.67 1.97 -2.48
CA SER A 79 -13.65 1.96 -3.58
C SER A 79 -14.89 2.77 -3.16
N GLY A 80 -15.11 3.88 -3.86
CA GLY A 80 -16.03 4.96 -3.46
C GLY A 80 -15.79 6.32 -4.14
N GLN A 81 -14.69 6.52 -4.88
CA GLN A 81 -14.55 7.67 -5.77
C GLN A 81 -14.63 7.23 -7.23
N LYS A 82 -15.64 7.79 -7.91
CA LYS A 82 -15.78 7.82 -9.37
C LYS A 82 -14.43 8.18 -9.99
N VAL A 83 -14.12 7.48 -11.07
CA VAL A 83 -13.13 7.88 -12.05
C VAL A 83 -13.57 9.24 -12.58
N ASP A 84 -12.89 10.32 -12.19
CA ASP A 84 -12.92 11.52 -13.01
C ASP A 84 -12.04 11.23 -14.22
N SER A 85 -12.73 10.98 -15.33
CA SER A 85 -12.20 11.08 -16.68
C SER A 85 -11.56 12.45 -16.85
N SER A 86 -10.26 12.49 -17.14
CA SER A 86 -9.66 13.61 -17.85
C SER A 86 -9.20 13.08 -19.21
N ASP A 87 -10.16 12.97 -20.12
CA ASP A 87 -9.91 13.15 -21.54
C ASP A 87 -9.69 14.65 -21.79
N SER A 88 -8.68 14.92 -22.62
CA SER A 88 -8.52 16.11 -23.49
C SER A 88 -8.30 17.49 -22.84
N GLU A 89 -7.11 18.05 -23.08
CA GLU A 89 -6.91 19.16 -24.05
C GLU A 89 -5.50 19.07 -24.63
#